data_AF-A0A820XWR6-F1
#
_entry.id   AF-A0A820XWR6-F1
#
_cell.length_a   1.000
_cell.length_b   1.000
_cell.length_c   1.000
_cell.angle_alpha   90.00
_cell.angle_beta   90.00
_cell.angle_gamma   90.00
#
_symmetry.space_group_name_H-M   'P 1'
#
loop_
_entity.id
_entity.type
_entity.pdbx_description
1 polymer ?
#
loop_
_entity_poly.entity_id
_entity_poly.type
_entity_poly.pdbx_seq_one_letter_code
_entity_poly.pdbx_strand_id
1 'polypeptide(L)'
;LIRQLHQYVASDRLQPSTLFCTLDIVDLYTMLPQEESIDVLCEFLIEHGYRKIDGIPLDAIRKLACRVLTENVFVYGEKIYRQTLGGAMGSPFTLTLANIFMWKWQKEFSSRLINNNEIYGRYIDDVFFTANQSKETIEKLLIEANNFHSNIKLTATIGKSINFLDVHIENNDGVLSTSVHYKESAEPYVVPFKSDHPRHTFGNIIRGGLTRAVRYSSSIKAFDDERRNIRLTLLYNRYPSKFIDAHFRKFFSNYHVITSDVLPLITSEQEFFRMRVKILDIPTAKQSQTSQQIARVIPDNDDNENIIIQPTEEQSLVEKAKLFDFRNHTELTFGD
;
A
#
# COMPACT_ATOMS: atom_id res chain seq x y z
N LEU A 1 -6.34 1.12 -1.20
CA LEU A 1 -6.70 2.40 -1.86
C LEU A 1 -7.88 2.33 -2.83
N ILE A 2 -7.76 1.88 -4.09
CA ILE A 2 -8.87 1.96 -5.07
C ILE A 2 -10.21 1.39 -4.55
N ARG A 3 -10.18 0.22 -3.90
CA ARG A 3 -11.38 -0.36 -3.28
C ARG A 3 -11.99 0.55 -2.20
N GLN A 4 -11.14 1.14 -1.35
CA GLN A 4 -11.57 2.07 -0.30
C GLN A 4 -12.18 3.34 -0.91
N LEU A 5 -11.59 3.87 -1.99
CA LEU A 5 -12.15 5.02 -2.71
C LEU A 5 -13.54 4.71 -3.29
N HIS A 6 -13.74 3.53 -3.88
CA HIS A 6 -15.08 3.13 -4.34
C HIS A 6 -16.08 3.00 -3.20
N GLN A 7 -15.67 2.41 -2.07
CA GLN A 7 -16.53 2.30 -0.89
C GLN A 7 -16.88 3.67 -0.32
N TYR A 8 -15.93 4.60 -0.35
CA TYR A 8 -16.10 5.98 0.09
C TYR A 8 -17.10 6.74 -0.79
N VAL A 9 -17.01 6.56 -2.11
CA VAL A 9 -18.00 7.09 -3.06
C VAL A 9 -19.36 6.42 -2.87
N ALA A 10 -19.41 5.09 -2.73
CA ALA A 10 -20.65 4.33 -2.53
C ALA A 10 -21.35 4.64 -1.19
N SER A 11 -20.63 5.24 -0.24
CA SER A 11 -21.17 5.71 1.04
C SER A 11 -21.52 7.20 1.02
N ASP A 12 -21.62 7.81 -0.17
CA ASP A 12 -21.91 9.24 -0.39
C ASP A 12 -20.97 10.21 0.36
N ARG A 13 -19.73 9.79 0.63
CA ARG A 13 -18.76 10.60 1.37
C ARG A 13 -17.91 11.50 0.48
N LEU A 14 -17.82 11.19 -0.81
CA LEU A 14 -17.12 12.04 -1.77
C LEU A 14 -18.00 13.25 -2.13
N GLN A 15 -17.59 14.41 -1.66
CA GLN A 15 -18.21 15.70 -1.90
C GLN A 15 -17.48 16.47 -3.01
N PRO A 16 -18.12 17.43 -3.68
CA PRO A 16 -17.44 18.31 -4.63
C PRO A 16 -16.27 19.10 -4.01
N SER A 17 -16.30 19.32 -2.70
CA SER A 17 -15.24 19.97 -1.94
C SER A 17 -14.18 19.02 -1.39
N THR A 18 -14.34 17.69 -1.52
CA THR A 18 -13.36 16.74 -1.00
C THR A 18 -12.00 16.96 -1.64
N LEU A 19 -10.99 17.05 -0.78
CA LEU A 19 -9.59 17.14 -1.16
C LEU A 19 -8.90 15.81 -0.91
N PHE A 20 -7.95 15.49 -1.79
CA PHE A 20 -7.00 14.41 -1.60
C PHE A 20 -5.69 14.99 -1.10
N CYS A 21 -5.09 14.30 -0.14
CA CYS A 21 -3.84 14.70 0.47
C CYS A 21 -2.85 13.54 0.38
N THR A 22 -1.63 13.85 -0.07
CA THR A 22 -0.51 12.91 0.00
C THR A 22 0.59 13.48 0.87
N LEU A 23 1.22 12.62 1.67
CA LEU A 23 2.42 12.96 2.44
C LEU A 23 3.55 12.04 2.02
N ASP A 24 4.72 12.62 1.87
CA ASP A 24 5.98 11.92 1.67
C ASP A 24 6.86 12.15 2.91
N ILE A 25 7.33 11.07 3.51
CA ILE A 25 8.23 11.14 4.67
C ILE A 25 9.67 11.21 4.16
N VAL A 26 10.29 12.37 4.33
CA VAL A 26 11.63 12.64 3.80
C VAL A 26 12.67 11.81 4.53
N ASP A 27 13.48 11.07 3.77
CA ASP A 27 14.67 10.36 4.24
C ASP A 27 14.41 9.44 5.44
N LEU A 28 13.24 8.78 5.47
CA LEU A 28 12.72 8.04 6.62
C LEU A 28 13.80 7.16 7.28
N TYR A 29 14.46 6.27 6.53
CA TYR A 29 15.43 5.33 7.09
C TYR A 29 16.69 5.99 7.65
N THR A 30 17.19 7.02 6.98
CA THR A 30 18.43 7.71 7.34
C THR A 30 18.24 8.74 8.44
N MET A 31 16.99 9.13 8.73
CA MET A 31 16.66 10.13 9.73
C MET A 31 16.06 9.57 11.02
N LEU A 32 15.89 8.25 11.14
CA LEU A 32 15.40 7.64 12.37
C LEU A 32 16.31 7.95 13.58
N PRO A 33 15.76 8.48 14.68
CA PRO A 33 16.49 8.63 15.93
C PRO A 33 16.77 7.24 16.52
N GLN A 34 18.02 6.78 16.53
CA GLN A 34 18.35 5.38 16.82
C GLN A 34 17.87 4.91 18.20
N GLU A 35 18.23 5.62 19.28
CA GLU A 35 17.86 5.25 20.65
C GLU A 35 16.34 5.27 20.85
N GLU A 36 15.69 6.37 20.45
CA GLU A 36 14.23 6.50 20.56
C GLU A 36 13.50 5.45 19.72
N SER A 37 14.02 5.10 18.52
CA SER A 37 13.41 4.06 17.70
C SER A 37 13.44 2.69 18.39
N ILE A 38 14.51 2.39 19.13
CA ILE A 38 14.60 1.17 19.93
C ILE A 38 13.60 1.19 21.10
N ASP A 39 13.41 2.35 21.74
CA ASP A 39 12.41 2.51 22.78
C ASP A 39 10.98 2.31 22.21
N VAL A 40 10.67 2.92 21.07
CA VAL A 40 9.39 2.74 20.37
C VAL A 40 9.19 1.29 19.93
N LEU A 41 10.24 0.58 19.53
CA LEU A 41 10.19 -0.87 19.28
C LEU A 41 9.74 -1.64 20.53
N CYS A 42 10.33 -1.33 21.69
CA CYS A 42 9.97 -1.99 22.94
C CYS A 42 8.53 -1.66 23.36
N GLU A 43 8.13 -0.38 23.26
CA GLU A 43 6.75 0.06 23.50
C GLU A 43 5.75 -0.68 22.62
N PHE A 44 6.03 -0.77 21.31
CA PHE A 44 5.20 -1.47 20.34
C PHE A 44 5.02 -2.94 20.72
N LEU A 45 6.11 -3.64 21.04
CA LEU A 45 6.07 -5.05 21.40
C LEU A 45 5.25 -5.29 22.69
N ILE A 46 5.45 -4.44 23.71
CA ILE A 46 4.71 -4.52 24.97
C ILE A 46 3.23 -4.26 24.75
N GLU A 47 2.87 -3.23 23.97
CA GLU A 47 1.47 -2.88 23.68
C GLU A 47 0.72 -4.04 22.99
N HIS A 48 1.43 -4.82 22.16
CA HIS A 48 0.87 -6.00 21.49
C HIS A 48 1.01 -7.31 22.30
N GLY A 49 1.38 -7.23 23.57
CA GLY A 49 1.43 -8.37 24.49
C GLY A 49 2.68 -9.24 24.38
N TYR A 50 3.68 -8.84 23.59
CA TYR A 50 4.93 -9.59 23.48
C TYR A 50 5.82 -9.32 24.69
N ARG A 51 6.18 -10.39 25.40
CA ARG A 51 7.26 -10.38 26.41
C ARG A 51 8.54 -11.06 25.92
N LYS A 52 8.40 -11.86 24.86
CA LYS A 52 9.46 -12.58 24.16
C LYS A 52 9.07 -12.73 22.69
N ILE A 53 10.05 -12.82 21.80
CA ILE A 53 9.87 -13.20 20.40
C ILE A 53 10.73 -14.44 20.17
N ASP A 54 10.14 -15.55 19.72
CA ASP A 54 10.85 -16.82 19.51
C ASP A 54 11.69 -17.27 20.72
N GLY A 55 11.15 -17.05 21.92
CA GLY A 55 11.83 -17.35 23.19
C GLY A 55 12.88 -16.33 23.63
N ILE A 56 13.21 -15.34 22.80
CA ILE A 56 14.17 -14.27 23.09
C ILE A 56 13.50 -13.18 23.94
N PRO A 57 14.03 -12.84 25.13
CA PRO A 57 13.48 -11.78 25.98
C PRO A 57 13.58 -10.39 25.32
N LEU A 58 12.64 -9.50 25.63
CA LEU A 58 12.66 -8.11 25.14
C LEU A 58 13.99 -7.39 25.42
N ASP A 59 14.59 -7.59 26.59
CA ASP A 59 15.89 -6.98 26.91
C ASP A 59 17.02 -7.44 25.97
N ALA A 60 16.96 -8.70 25.53
CA ALA A 60 17.91 -9.22 24.56
C ALA A 60 17.61 -8.67 23.16
N ILE A 61 16.35 -8.57 22.76
CA ILE A 61 15.93 -7.95 21.50
C ILE A 61 16.38 -6.49 21.44
N ARG A 62 16.18 -5.73 22.52
CA ARG A 62 16.64 -4.33 22.65
C ARG A 62 18.15 -4.22 22.44
N LYS A 63 18.94 -5.10 23.06
CA LYS A 63 20.41 -5.13 22.92
C LYS A 63 20.84 -5.47 21.49
N LEU A 64 20.19 -6.45 20.87
CA LEU A 64 20.46 -6.83 19.48
C LEU A 64 20.11 -5.70 18.50
N ALA A 65 18.93 -5.09 18.65
CA ALA A 65 18.50 -3.93 17.88
C ALA A 65 19.49 -2.76 17.99
N CYS A 66 19.93 -2.46 19.21
CA CYS A 66 20.95 -1.45 19.47
C CYS A 66 22.25 -1.74 18.71
N ARG A 67 22.76 -2.98 18.76
CA ARG A 67 23.96 -3.37 18.02
C ARG A 67 23.79 -3.22 16.51
N VAL A 68 22.66 -3.66 15.96
CA VAL A 68 22.41 -3.58 14.51
C VAL A 68 22.40 -2.13 14.02
N LEU A 69 21.88 -1.18 14.80
CA LEU A 69 21.85 0.23 14.42
C LEU A 69 23.18 0.95 14.65
N THR A 70 23.86 0.66 15.76
CA THR A 70 25.05 1.42 16.19
C THR A 70 26.36 0.90 15.59
N GLU A 71 26.44 -0.39 15.27
CA GLU A 71 27.64 -1.02 14.69
C GLU A 71 27.62 -1.01 13.15
N ASN A 72 26.92 -0.04 12.58
CA ASN A 72 26.77 0.09 11.14
C ASN A 72 27.92 0.95 10.57
N VAL A 73 28.85 0.27 9.89
CA VAL A 73 30.09 0.84 9.37
C VAL A 73 30.18 0.56 7.86
N PHE A 74 30.54 1.57 7.08
CA PHE A 74 30.71 1.45 5.64
C PHE A 74 31.96 2.19 5.15
N VAL A 75 32.43 1.83 3.95
CA VAL A 75 33.59 2.45 3.31
C VAL A 75 33.14 3.31 2.15
N TYR A 76 33.60 4.56 2.11
CA TYR A 76 33.38 5.46 0.98
C TYR A 76 34.65 6.28 0.74
N GLY A 77 35.14 6.31 -0.50
CA GLY A 77 36.36 7.07 -0.85
C GLY A 77 37.56 6.72 0.03
N GLU A 78 37.85 5.42 0.22
CA GLU A 78 38.95 4.89 1.05
C GLU A 78 38.88 5.25 2.55
N LYS A 79 37.76 5.83 3.01
CA LYS A 79 37.54 6.18 4.41
C LYS A 79 36.45 5.31 5.01
N ILE A 80 36.61 4.98 6.29
CA ILE A 80 35.65 4.22 7.08
C ILE A 80 34.74 5.22 7.82
N TYR A 81 33.43 5.04 7.66
CA TYR A 81 32.40 5.85 8.31
C TYR A 81 31.51 4.98 9.18
N ARG A 82 31.07 5.52 10.32
CA ARG A 82 30.04 4.90 11.15
C ARG A 82 28.77 5.74 11.05
N GLN A 83 27.64 5.10 10.77
CA GLN A 83 26.35 5.77 10.72
C GLN A 83 25.87 6.08 12.14
N THR A 84 25.69 7.36 12.46
CA THR A 84 25.27 7.83 13.80
C THR A 84 23.80 8.21 13.88
N LEU A 85 23.09 8.24 12.75
CA LEU A 85 21.68 8.55 12.64
C LEU A 85 21.03 7.65 11.59
N GLY A 86 19.81 7.22 11.83
CA GLY A 86 19.12 6.29 10.95
C GLY A 86 19.66 4.87 11.04
N GLY A 87 19.26 4.04 10.07
CA GLY A 87 19.82 2.71 9.85
C GLY A 87 20.36 2.53 8.43
N ALA A 88 21.03 1.40 8.19
CA ALA A 88 21.54 1.05 6.87
C ALA A 88 20.38 0.94 5.88
N MET A 89 20.50 1.64 4.75
CA MET A 89 19.63 1.38 3.61
C MET A 89 19.82 -0.07 3.15
N GLY A 90 18.72 -0.77 2.89
CA GLY A 90 18.72 -2.18 2.51
C GLY A 90 18.77 -3.16 3.70
N SER A 91 18.88 -2.67 4.95
CA SER A 91 18.72 -3.53 6.12
C SER A 91 17.24 -3.91 6.34
N PRO A 92 16.88 -5.21 6.37
CA PRO A 92 15.52 -5.65 6.67
C PRO A 92 15.03 -5.18 8.05
N PHE A 93 15.97 -5.07 9.01
CA PHE A 93 15.66 -4.59 10.35
C PHE A 93 15.32 -3.10 10.34
N THR A 94 16.08 -2.27 9.60
CA THR A 94 15.82 -0.83 9.51
C THR A 94 14.46 -0.54 8.88
N LEU A 95 14.05 -1.31 7.87
CA LEU A 95 12.70 -1.23 7.30
C LEU A 95 11.61 -1.49 8.35
N THR A 96 11.77 -2.57 9.10
CA THR A 96 10.82 -2.98 10.15
C THR A 96 10.74 -1.90 11.24
N LEU A 97 11.90 -1.42 11.68
CA LEU A 97 12.00 -0.39 12.71
C LEU A 97 11.39 0.93 12.28
N ALA A 98 11.60 1.36 11.02
CA ALA A 98 11.00 2.57 10.48
C ALA A 98 9.47 2.51 10.51
N ASN A 99 8.91 1.37 10.11
CA ASN A 99 7.47 1.16 10.15
C ASN A 99 6.90 1.20 11.58
N ILE A 100 7.63 0.63 12.55
CA ILE A 100 7.25 0.67 13.97
C ILE A 100 7.40 2.08 14.55
N PHE A 101 8.44 2.82 14.18
CA PHE A 101 8.59 4.20 14.60
C PHE A 101 7.42 5.06 14.11
N MET A 102 7.07 4.91 12.83
CA MET A 102 5.94 5.63 12.23
C MET A 102 4.59 5.17 12.75
N TRP A 103 4.47 3.97 13.34
CA TRP A 103 3.23 3.54 14.00
C TRP A 103 2.85 4.47 15.17
N LYS A 104 3.83 4.95 15.95
CA LYS A 104 3.59 5.88 17.07
C LYS A 104 3.01 7.21 16.58
N TRP A 105 3.60 7.79 15.54
CA TRP A 105 3.09 8.99 14.86
C TRP A 105 1.69 8.76 14.26
N GLN A 106 1.52 7.63 13.56
CA GLN A 106 0.30 7.29 12.84
C GLN A 106 -0.90 7.11 13.77
N LYS A 107 -0.72 6.63 15.01
CA LYS A 107 -1.81 6.33 15.95
C LYS A 107 -2.70 7.55 16.20
N GLU A 108 -2.12 8.70 16.49
CA GLU A 108 -2.88 9.93 16.70
C GLU A 108 -3.40 10.51 15.38
N PHE A 109 -2.55 10.57 14.35
CA PHE A 109 -2.90 11.19 13.08
C PHE A 109 -4.05 10.46 12.35
N SER A 110 -3.95 9.13 12.24
CA SER A 110 -4.94 8.31 11.54
C SER A 110 -6.27 8.23 12.30
N SER A 111 -6.24 8.20 13.64
CA SER A 111 -7.49 8.14 14.43
C SER A 111 -8.35 9.38 14.23
N ARG A 112 -7.76 10.57 14.15
CA ARG A 112 -8.50 11.82 13.83
C ARG A 112 -9.19 11.74 12.47
N LEU A 113 -8.52 11.20 11.46
CA LEU A 113 -9.06 11.04 10.10
C LEU A 113 -10.18 9.98 10.05
N ILE A 114 -9.95 8.82 10.65
CA ILE A 114 -10.91 7.72 10.70
C ILE A 114 -12.18 8.15 11.45
N ASN A 115 -12.04 8.88 12.56
CA ASN A 115 -13.18 9.42 13.30
C ASN A 115 -14.02 10.41 12.47
N ASN A 116 -13.39 11.10 11.52
CA ASN A 116 -14.05 11.96 10.55
C ASN A 116 -14.57 11.21 9.32
N ASN A 117 -14.56 9.88 9.34
CA ASN A 117 -14.99 9.00 8.25
C ASN A 117 -14.15 9.10 6.97
N GLU A 118 -12.93 9.64 7.06
CA GLU A 118 -12.01 9.79 5.94
C GLU A 118 -11.22 8.50 5.66
N ILE A 119 -10.73 8.37 4.43
CA ILE A 119 -9.75 7.33 4.09
C ILE A 119 -8.40 7.76 4.65
N TYR A 120 -7.70 6.81 5.28
CA TYR A 120 -6.28 6.91 5.58
C TYR A 120 -5.56 5.65 5.11
N GLY A 121 -4.38 5.81 4.52
CA GLY A 121 -3.50 4.70 4.18
C GLY A 121 -2.04 5.14 4.13
N ARG A 122 -1.14 4.28 4.59
CA ARG A 122 0.31 4.46 4.50
C ARG A 122 0.93 3.26 3.81
N TYR A 123 1.80 3.52 2.86
CA TYR A 123 2.68 2.57 2.22
C TYR A 123 4.13 3.01 2.49
N ILE A 124 4.73 2.46 3.56
CA ILE A 124 6.07 2.84 4.01
C ILE A 124 6.17 4.36 4.29
N ASP A 125 6.76 5.12 3.38
CA ASP A 125 7.00 6.56 3.41
C ASP A 125 5.87 7.38 2.75
N ASP A 126 5.11 6.75 1.87
CA ASP A 126 3.98 7.35 1.17
C ASP A 126 2.68 7.26 1.99
N VAL A 127 2.07 8.40 2.31
CA VAL A 127 0.77 8.48 3.00
C VAL A 127 -0.28 9.09 2.07
N PHE A 128 -1.49 8.54 2.11
CA PHE A 128 -2.66 9.07 1.42
C PHE A 128 -3.81 9.23 2.40
N PHE A 129 -4.54 10.34 2.31
CA PHE A 129 -5.83 10.48 2.97
C PHE A 129 -6.80 11.40 2.22
N THR A 130 -8.10 11.23 2.49
CA THR A 130 -9.15 12.15 2.03
C THR A 130 -9.46 13.16 3.12
N ALA A 131 -9.96 14.34 2.73
CA ALA A 131 -10.45 15.33 3.69
C ALA A 131 -11.61 16.14 3.11
N ASN A 132 -12.73 16.15 3.82
CA ASN A 132 -13.89 17.01 3.56
C ASN A 132 -13.83 18.36 4.29
N GLN A 133 -12.83 18.57 5.14
CA GLN A 133 -12.64 19.80 5.90
C GLN A 133 -12.14 20.95 5.02
N SER A 134 -12.17 22.18 5.53
CA SER A 134 -11.60 23.32 4.82
C SER A 134 -10.10 23.15 4.63
N LYS A 135 -9.57 23.72 3.54
CA LYS A 135 -8.13 23.69 3.23
C LYS A 135 -7.28 24.21 4.39
N GLU A 136 -7.71 25.28 5.05
CA GLU A 136 -7.02 25.85 6.22
C GLU A 136 -6.94 24.87 7.41
N THR A 137 -8.00 24.11 7.67
CA THR A 137 -8.01 23.09 8.73
C THR A 137 -7.05 21.95 8.39
N ILE A 138 -7.01 21.54 7.12
CA ILE A 138 -6.09 20.50 6.65
C ILE A 138 -4.65 20.99 6.78
N GLU A 139 -4.34 22.21 6.35
CA GLU A 139 -3.00 22.79 6.46
C GLU A 139 -2.52 22.87 7.92
N LYS A 140 -3.40 23.23 8.87
CA LYS A 140 -3.07 23.19 10.31
C LYS A 140 -2.75 21.77 10.79
N LEU A 141 -3.58 20.80 10.41
CA LEU A 141 -3.36 19.39 10.75
C LEU A 141 -2.03 18.87 10.17
N LEU A 142 -1.62 19.33 8.99
CA LEU A 142 -0.33 18.99 8.38
C LEU A 142 0.85 19.64 9.09
N ILE A 143 0.71 20.90 9.54
CA ILE A 143 1.73 21.57 10.34
C ILE A 143 1.93 20.84 11.67
N GLU A 144 0.84 20.46 12.35
CA GLU A 144 0.90 19.64 13.56
C GLU A 144 1.60 18.30 13.30
N ALA A 145 1.23 17.61 12.22
CA ALA A 145 1.83 16.34 11.85
C ALA A 145 3.33 16.43 11.56
N ASN A 146 3.78 17.53 10.94
CA ASN A 146 5.19 17.79 10.63
C ASN A 146 6.01 18.22 11.86
N ASN A 147 5.36 18.65 12.93
CA ASN A 147 5.98 19.02 14.21
C ASN A 147 6.14 17.84 15.17
N PHE A 148 5.73 16.63 14.78
CA PHE A 148 5.80 15.45 15.64
C PHE A 148 7.21 15.14 16.15
N HIS A 149 8.22 15.26 15.29
CA HIS A 149 9.61 14.96 15.66
C HIS A 149 10.59 15.86 14.90
N SER A 150 11.71 16.24 15.52
CA SER A 150 12.69 17.14 14.91
C SER A 150 13.33 16.54 13.64
N ASN A 151 13.56 15.23 13.65
CA ASN A 151 14.28 14.52 12.58
C ASN A 151 13.37 14.03 11.46
N ILE A 152 12.06 13.88 11.70
CA ILE A 152 11.13 13.43 10.68
C ILE A 152 10.51 14.65 10.03
N LYS A 153 10.59 14.74 8.71
CA LYS A 153 9.99 15.81 7.93
C LYS A 153 9.01 15.23 6.91
N LEU A 154 7.90 15.93 6.76
CA LEU A 154 6.81 15.57 5.87
C LEU A 154 6.70 16.60 4.77
N THR A 155 6.60 16.14 3.53
CA THR A 155 6.21 16.97 2.40
C THR A 155 4.78 16.65 2.04
N ALA A 156 3.91 17.65 2.02
CA ALA A 156 2.48 17.46 1.77
C ALA A 156 2.05 18.07 0.43
N THR A 157 1.20 17.35 -0.28
CA THR A 157 0.48 17.89 -1.46
C THR A 157 -1.02 17.76 -1.20
N ILE A 158 -1.77 18.81 -1.50
CA ILE A 158 -3.23 18.88 -1.31
C ILE A 158 -3.87 19.31 -2.61
N GLY A 159 -4.89 18.60 -3.06
CA GLY A 159 -5.63 18.99 -4.25
C GLY A 159 -6.87 18.16 -4.51
N LYS A 160 -7.70 18.62 -5.44
CA LYS A 160 -8.77 17.79 -6.01
C LYS A 160 -8.22 16.73 -6.98
N SER A 161 -7.00 16.92 -7.46
CA SER A 161 -6.29 16.03 -8.37
C SER A 161 -4.89 15.78 -7.81
N ILE A 162 -4.52 14.52 -7.62
CA ILE A 162 -3.25 14.13 -7.00
C ILE A 162 -2.73 12.80 -7.57
N ASN A 163 -1.42 12.61 -7.49
CA ASN A 163 -0.77 11.35 -7.80
C ASN A 163 -0.41 10.65 -6.49
N PHE A 164 -0.72 9.35 -6.38
CA PHE A 164 -0.29 8.52 -5.28
C PHE A 164 0.18 7.17 -5.82
N LEU A 165 1.48 6.88 -5.65
CA LEU A 165 2.15 5.74 -6.28
C LEU A 165 1.88 5.72 -7.81
N ASP A 166 1.38 4.60 -8.31
CA ASP A 166 1.07 4.36 -9.72
C ASP A 166 -0.35 4.82 -10.14
N VAL A 167 -1.03 5.61 -9.30
CA VAL A 167 -2.43 6.01 -9.52
C VAL A 167 -2.56 7.53 -9.54
N HIS A 168 -3.23 8.04 -10.57
CA HIS A 168 -3.74 9.41 -10.60
C HIS A 168 -5.19 9.39 -10.10
N ILE A 169 -5.52 10.29 -9.17
CA ILE A 169 -6.82 10.35 -8.51
C ILE A 169 -7.34 11.77 -8.63
N GLU A 170 -8.57 11.92 -9.14
CA GLU A 170 -9.19 13.21 -9.38
C GLU A 170 -10.66 13.21 -8.90
N ASN A 171 -11.06 14.33 -8.31
CA ASN A 171 -12.42 14.61 -7.88
C ASN A 171 -13.02 15.65 -8.85
N ASN A 172 -13.82 15.15 -9.79
CA ASN A 172 -14.54 15.96 -10.78
C ASN A 172 -15.90 16.36 -10.19
N ASP A 173 -15.86 17.28 -9.22
CA ASP A 173 -17.03 17.83 -8.53
C ASP A 173 -18.00 16.77 -7.97
N GLY A 174 -17.44 15.82 -7.21
CA GLY A 174 -18.17 14.71 -6.59
C GLY A 174 -18.09 13.41 -7.40
N VAL A 175 -17.53 13.43 -8.60
CA VAL A 175 -17.30 12.24 -9.42
C VAL A 175 -15.84 11.82 -9.36
N LEU A 176 -15.58 10.64 -8.78
CA LEU A 176 -14.23 10.07 -8.71
C LEU A 176 -13.75 9.63 -10.10
N SER A 177 -12.60 10.13 -10.51
CA SER A 177 -11.85 9.67 -11.66
C SER A 177 -10.51 9.11 -11.22
N THR A 178 -10.11 7.97 -11.80
CA THR A 178 -8.81 7.35 -11.53
C THR A 178 -8.19 6.85 -12.83
N SER A 179 -6.88 6.96 -12.94
CA SER A 179 -6.10 6.44 -14.07
C SER A 179 -4.71 5.98 -13.62
N VAL A 180 -3.99 5.29 -14.49
CA VAL A 180 -2.60 4.91 -14.21
C VAL A 180 -1.72 6.15 -14.29
N HIS A 181 -0.89 6.35 -13.27
CA HIS A 181 0.14 7.37 -13.25
C HIS A 181 1.53 6.76 -13.47
N TYR A 182 2.37 7.49 -14.19
CA TYR A 182 3.79 7.21 -14.34
C TYR A 182 4.56 8.45 -13.86
N LYS A 183 5.62 8.24 -13.09
CA LYS A 183 6.54 9.33 -12.73
C LYS A 183 7.09 9.94 -14.02
N GLU A 184 7.36 11.25 -14.02
CA GLU A 184 7.92 11.94 -15.19
C GLU A 184 9.28 11.36 -15.63
N SER A 185 10.04 10.82 -14.67
CA SER A 185 11.30 10.11 -14.90
C SER A 185 11.14 8.64 -15.28
N ALA A 186 9.90 8.12 -15.35
CA ALA A 186 9.66 6.72 -15.67
C ALA A 186 9.99 6.46 -17.15
N GLU A 187 11.12 5.82 -17.39
CA GLU A 187 11.46 5.31 -18.71
C GLU A 187 10.61 4.08 -19.04
N PRO A 188 10.22 3.87 -20.31
CA PRO A 188 9.36 2.77 -20.71
C PRO A 188 10.16 1.46 -20.80
N TYR A 189 10.96 1.13 -19.79
CA TYR A 189 11.73 -0.09 -19.73
C TYR A 189 10.95 -1.19 -19.02
N VAL A 190 10.76 -2.29 -19.73
CA VAL A 190 10.38 -3.58 -19.15
C VAL A 190 11.43 -4.60 -19.54
N VAL A 191 11.41 -5.79 -18.94
CA VAL A 191 12.33 -6.86 -19.28
C VAL A 191 12.36 -7.07 -20.81
N PRO A 192 13.49 -6.85 -21.50
CA PRO A 192 13.56 -6.96 -22.96
C PRO A 192 13.24 -8.37 -23.42
N PHE A 193 12.49 -8.53 -24.52
CA PHE A 193 12.01 -9.85 -24.97
C PHE A 193 13.12 -10.85 -25.32
N LYS A 194 14.32 -10.36 -25.63
CA LYS A 194 15.51 -11.15 -25.95
C LYS A 194 16.36 -11.54 -24.74
N SER A 195 16.00 -11.07 -23.54
CA SER A 195 16.70 -11.45 -22.32
C SER A 195 16.47 -12.92 -21.98
N ASP A 196 17.37 -13.50 -21.19
CA ASP A 196 17.36 -14.91 -20.81
C ASP A 196 16.42 -15.20 -19.62
N HIS A 197 15.19 -14.67 -19.72
CA HIS A 197 14.15 -14.94 -18.73
C HIS A 197 13.22 -16.06 -19.22
N PRO A 198 12.64 -16.86 -18.30
CA PRO A 198 11.63 -17.84 -18.66
C PRO A 198 10.48 -17.23 -19.47
N ARG A 199 9.97 -17.98 -20.45
CA ARG A 199 8.96 -17.45 -21.40
C ARG A 199 7.68 -16.95 -20.73
N HIS A 200 7.31 -17.53 -19.59
CA HIS A 200 6.13 -17.10 -18.83
C HIS A 200 6.29 -15.69 -18.23
N THR A 201 7.51 -15.23 -17.95
CA THR A 201 7.78 -13.89 -17.40
C THR A 201 7.27 -12.80 -18.35
N PHE A 202 7.57 -12.92 -19.64
CA PHE A 202 7.10 -11.97 -20.67
C PHE A 202 5.57 -11.91 -20.74
N GLY A 203 4.91 -13.07 -20.63
CA GLY A 203 3.45 -13.12 -20.62
C GLY A 203 2.85 -12.52 -19.33
N ASN A 204 3.52 -12.73 -18.20
CA ASN A 204 3.12 -12.18 -16.91
C ASN A 204 3.27 -10.66 -16.85
N ILE A 205 4.29 -10.08 -17.50
CA ILE A 205 4.43 -8.62 -17.62
C ILE A 205 3.21 -8.02 -18.33
N ILE A 206 2.81 -8.61 -19.45
CA ILE A 206 1.62 -8.17 -20.20
C ILE A 206 0.35 -8.30 -19.35
N ARG A 207 0.16 -9.48 -18.72
CA ARG A 207 -1.00 -9.73 -17.85
C ARG A 207 -1.03 -8.76 -16.67
N GLY A 208 0.10 -8.51 -16.01
CA GLY A 208 0.23 -7.61 -14.88
C GLY A 208 -0.11 -6.16 -15.27
N GLY A 209 0.46 -5.67 -16.37
CA GLY A 209 0.17 -4.35 -16.92
C GLY A 209 -1.31 -4.16 -17.23
N LEU A 210 -1.93 -5.11 -17.95
CA LEU A 210 -3.37 -5.04 -18.27
C LEU A 210 -4.25 -5.14 -17.02
N THR A 211 -3.89 -6.01 -16.07
CA THR A 211 -4.62 -6.12 -14.79
C THR A 211 -4.57 -4.79 -14.03
N ARG A 212 -3.40 -4.16 -13.96
CA ARG A 212 -3.21 -2.84 -13.33
C ARG A 212 -4.03 -1.77 -14.04
N ALA A 213 -3.97 -1.72 -15.37
CA ALA A 213 -4.73 -0.79 -16.19
C ALA A 213 -6.24 -0.87 -15.91
N VAL A 214 -6.80 -2.09 -15.87
CA VAL A 214 -8.24 -2.26 -15.56
C VAL A 214 -8.56 -1.82 -14.12
N ARG A 215 -7.70 -2.13 -13.15
CA ARG A 215 -7.93 -1.75 -11.74
C ARG A 215 -7.96 -0.23 -11.56
N TYR A 216 -7.00 0.46 -12.17
CA TYR A 216 -6.77 1.88 -11.89
C TYR A 216 -7.62 2.78 -12.77
N SER A 217 -7.99 2.37 -13.99
CA SER A 217 -8.81 3.20 -14.85
C SER A 217 -10.28 3.19 -14.45
N SER A 218 -10.85 4.36 -14.16
CA SER A 218 -12.29 4.53 -13.86
C SER A 218 -13.17 4.52 -15.11
N SER A 219 -12.61 4.88 -16.28
CA SER A 219 -13.31 4.95 -17.56
C SER A 219 -12.66 4.07 -18.63
N ILE A 220 -13.45 3.71 -19.65
CA ILE A 220 -12.96 2.96 -20.80
C ILE A 220 -11.88 3.73 -21.57
N LYS A 221 -12.02 5.06 -21.66
CA LYS A 221 -11.04 5.93 -22.31
C LYS A 221 -9.69 5.88 -21.60
N ALA A 222 -9.69 6.06 -20.27
CA ALA A 222 -8.48 5.97 -19.47
C ALA A 222 -7.82 4.58 -19.55
N PHE A 223 -8.63 3.51 -19.61
CA PHE A 223 -8.11 2.16 -19.84
C PHE A 223 -7.48 2.00 -21.23
N ASP A 224 -8.13 2.52 -22.27
CA ASP A 224 -7.65 2.42 -23.64
C ASP A 224 -6.34 3.18 -23.87
N ASP A 225 -6.21 4.36 -23.26
CA ASP A 225 -4.98 5.15 -23.32
C ASP A 225 -3.82 4.40 -22.65
N GLU A 226 -4.05 3.82 -21.46
CA GLU A 226 -3.05 2.99 -20.78
C GLU A 226 -2.73 1.70 -21.57
N ARG A 227 -3.75 1.04 -22.14
CA ARG A 227 -3.55 -0.16 -22.97
C ARG A 227 -2.67 0.15 -24.20
N ARG A 228 -2.86 1.31 -24.83
CA ARG A 228 -2.00 1.79 -25.93
C ARG A 228 -0.58 2.03 -25.41
N ASN A 229 -0.44 2.69 -24.27
CA ASN A 229 0.87 2.93 -23.64
C ASN A 229 1.62 1.62 -23.39
N ILE A 230 0.97 0.64 -22.73
CA ILE A 230 1.53 -0.69 -22.49
C ILE A 230 1.99 -1.35 -23.80
N ARG A 231 1.18 -1.28 -24.87
CA ARG A 231 1.57 -1.83 -26.17
C ARG A 231 2.82 -1.16 -26.71
N LEU A 232 2.91 0.17 -26.64
CA LEU A 232 4.07 0.92 -27.12
C LEU A 232 5.33 0.57 -26.32
N THR A 233 5.22 0.50 -24.99
CA THR A 233 6.30 0.05 -24.09
C THR A 233 6.80 -1.35 -24.47
N LEU A 234 5.91 -2.30 -24.72
CA LEU A 234 6.29 -3.67 -25.11
C LEU A 234 7.00 -3.71 -26.47
N LEU A 235 6.49 -2.97 -27.45
CA LEU A 235 7.12 -2.87 -28.78
C LEU A 235 8.51 -2.23 -28.69
N TYR A 236 8.66 -1.19 -27.86
CA TYR A 236 9.95 -0.55 -27.59
C TYR A 236 10.97 -1.55 -27.01
N ASN A 237 10.52 -2.42 -26.10
CA ASN A 237 11.32 -3.51 -25.51
C ASN A 237 11.40 -4.79 -26.38
N ARG A 238 11.14 -4.66 -27.68
CA ARG A 238 11.32 -5.68 -28.73
C ARG A 238 10.40 -6.91 -28.60
N TYR A 239 9.24 -6.77 -27.98
CA TYR A 239 8.23 -7.84 -27.97
C TYR A 239 7.62 -7.99 -29.37
N PRO A 240 7.50 -9.21 -29.93
CA PRO A 240 6.85 -9.42 -31.22
C PRO A 240 5.37 -9.04 -31.17
N SER A 241 4.86 -8.28 -32.16
CA SER A 241 3.44 -7.86 -32.19
C SER A 241 2.48 -9.04 -32.04
N LYS A 242 2.73 -10.16 -32.76
CA LYS A 242 1.89 -11.36 -32.68
C LYS A 242 1.82 -11.93 -31.25
N PHE A 243 2.91 -11.84 -30.49
CA PHE A 243 2.96 -12.29 -29.09
C PHE A 243 2.12 -11.39 -28.19
N ILE A 244 2.24 -10.07 -28.38
CA ILE A 244 1.45 -9.06 -27.67
C ILE A 244 -0.04 -9.28 -27.94
N ASP A 245 -0.43 -9.37 -29.22
CA ASP A 245 -1.82 -9.53 -29.64
C ASP A 245 -2.44 -10.83 -29.10
N ALA A 246 -1.68 -11.93 -29.11
CA ALA A 246 -2.12 -13.19 -28.53
C ALA A 246 -2.36 -13.08 -27.02
N HIS A 247 -1.50 -12.37 -26.29
CA HIS A 247 -1.65 -12.20 -24.84
C HIS A 247 -2.75 -11.22 -24.46
N PHE A 248 -2.97 -10.16 -25.24
CA PHE A 248 -4.09 -9.26 -25.04
C PHE A 248 -5.41 -10.01 -25.27
N ARG A 249 -5.55 -10.75 -26.38
CA ARG A 249 -6.74 -11.60 -26.63
C ARG A 249 -6.96 -12.61 -25.51
N LYS A 250 -5.89 -13.31 -25.09
CA LYS A 250 -5.96 -14.25 -23.96
C LYS A 250 -6.47 -13.56 -22.69
N PHE A 251 -5.96 -12.38 -22.36
CA PHE A 251 -6.42 -11.61 -21.21
C PHE A 251 -7.92 -11.32 -21.27
N PHE A 252 -8.42 -10.75 -22.36
CA PHE A 252 -9.85 -10.42 -22.49
C PHE A 252 -10.75 -11.66 -22.52
N SER A 253 -10.31 -12.73 -23.20
CA SER A 253 -11.05 -14.00 -23.24
C SER A 253 -11.25 -14.62 -21.85
N ASN A 254 -10.26 -14.52 -20.96
CA ASN A 254 -10.38 -15.01 -19.58
C ASN A 254 -11.49 -14.30 -18.79
N TYR A 255 -11.80 -13.04 -19.15
CA TYR A 255 -12.85 -12.27 -18.52
C TYR A 255 -14.15 -12.21 -19.32
N HIS A 256 -14.26 -13.00 -20.39
CA HIS A 256 -15.43 -13.09 -21.26
C HIS A 256 -15.82 -11.74 -21.90
N VAL A 257 -14.82 -10.93 -22.24
CA VAL A 257 -15.03 -9.65 -22.94
C VAL A 257 -14.86 -9.86 -24.43
N ILE A 258 -15.85 -9.43 -25.22
CA ILE A 258 -15.78 -9.48 -26.68
C ILE A 258 -14.85 -8.37 -27.14
N THR A 259 -13.90 -8.72 -28.02
CA THR A 259 -12.97 -7.75 -28.59
C THR A 259 -12.99 -7.81 -30.11
N SER A 260 -12.69 -6.70 -30.77
CA SER A 260 -12.55 -6.68 -32.24
C SER A 260 -11.50 -7.69 -32.73
N ASP A 261 -11.79 -8.34 -33.86
CA ASP A 261 -10.92 -9.34 -34.49
C ASP A 261 -9.57 -8.76 -34.94
N VAL A 262 -9.53 -7.46 -35.23
CA VAL A 262 -8.35 -6.76 -35.77
C VAL A 262 -7.43 -6.27 -34.65
N LEU A 263 -8.00 -5.68 -33.60
CA LEU A 263 -7.29 -5.16 -32.44
C LEU A 263 -8.13 -5.46 -31.20
N PRO A 264 -7.53 -5.97 -30.10
CA PRO A 264 -8.26 -6.36 -28.92
C PRO A 264 -8.72 -5.12 -28.13
N LEU A 265 -9.75 -4.45 -28.64
CA LEU A 265 -10.43 -3.26 -28.15
C LEU A 265 -11.70 -3.66 -27.44
N ILE A 266 -11.99 -3.02 -26.31
CA ILE A 266 -13.29 -3.14 -25.64
C ILE A 266 -14.21 -2.12 -26.28
N THR A 267 -15.37 -2.54 -26.76
CA THR A 267 -16.34 -1.66 -27.43
C THR A 267 -17.50 -1.25 -26.54
N SER A 268 -17.72 -1.96 -25.42
CA SER A 268 -18.83 -1.71 -24.49
C SER A 268 -18.33 -1.30 -23.11
N GLU A 269 -18.82 -0.15 -22.63
CA GLU A 269 -18.56 0.29 -21.24
C GLU A 269 -19.07 -0.72 -20.22
N GLN A 270 -20.24 -1.34 -20.47
CA GLN A 270 -20.80 -2.35 -19.56
C GLN A 270 -19.87 -3.56 -19.42
N GLU A 271 -19.26 -4.01 -20.51
CA GLU A 271 -18.31 -5.13 -20.47
C GLU A 271 -17.03 -4.75 -19.70
N PHE A 272 -16.52 -3.53 -19.91
CA PHE A 272 -15.39 -3.01 -19.15
C PHE A 272 -15.69 -2.98 -17.65
N PHE A 273 -16.83 -2.42 -17.23
CA PHE A 273 -17.19 -2.34 -15.81
C PHE A 273 -17.38 -3.73 -15.19
N ARG A 274 -18.00 -4.68 -15.91
CA ARG A 274 -18.12 -6.08 -15.44
C ARG A 274 -16.76 -6.74 -15.24
N MET A 275 -15.83 -6.55 -16.18
CA MET A 275 -14.46 -7.04 -16.04
C MET A 275 -13.74 -6.35 -14.87
N ARG A 276 -13.91 -5.03 -14.74
CA ARG A 276 -13.28 -4.24 -13.70
C ARG A 276 -13.69 -4.68 -12.31
N VAL A 277 -14.98 -4.89 -12.06
CA VAL A 277 -15.48 -5.40 -10.76
C VAL A 277 -14.83 -6.76 -10.44
N LYS A 278 -14.86 -7.71 -11.38
CA LYS A 278 -14.21 -9.02 -11.19
C LYS A 278 -12.73 -8.91 -10.85
N ILE A 279 -11.98 -8.04 -11.53
CA ILE A 279 -10.55 -7.87 -11.32
C ILE A 279 -10.25 -7.13 -10.02
N LEU A 280 -11.10 -6.18 -9.64
CA LEU A 280 -10.98 -5.46 -8.39
C LEU A 280 -11.13 -6.40 -7.22
N ASP A 281 -11.99 -7.42 -7.28
CA ASP A 281 -12.21 -8.36 -6.17
C ASP A 281 -11.09 -9.39 -5.99
N ILE A 282 -10.30 -9.67 -7.03
CA ILE A 282 -9.16 -10.58 -6.92
C ILE A 282 -8.12 -9.98 -5.95
N PRO A 283 -7.81 -10.64 -4.81
CA PRO A 283 -6.78 -10.14 -3.91
C PRO A 283 -5.43 -10.10 -4.63
N THR A 284 -4.65 -9.06 -4.38
CA THR A 284 -3.27 -9.01 -4.87
C THR A 284 -2.45 -10.13 -4.21
N ALA A 285 -1.37 -10.60 -4.84
CA ALA A 285 -0.50 -11.63 -4.27
C ALA A 285 -0.06 -11.28 -2.82
N LYS A 286 0.29 -10.02 -2.58
CA LYS A 286 0.62 -9.47 -1.25
C LYS A 286 -0.54 -9.65 -0.25
N GLN A 287 -1.78 -9.34 -0.65
CA GLN A 287 -2.96 -9.51 0.21
C GLN A 287 -3.25 -10.99 0.51
N SER A 288 -3.04 -11.87 -0.48
CA SER A 288 -3.25 -13.31 -0.31
C SER A 288 -2.24 -13.93 0.66
N GLN A 289 -0.97 -13.51 0.57
CA GLN A 289 0.08 -13.92 1.51
C GLN A 289 -0.19 -13.40 2.93
N THR A 290 -0.64 -12.15 3.07
CA THR A 290 -1.01 -11.57 4.37
C THR A 290 -2.17 -12.32 5.03
N SER A 291 -3.25 -12.61 4.30
CA SER A 291 -4.37 -13.40 4.84
C SER A 291 -3.94 -14.82 5.26
N GLN A 292 -3.04 -15.45 4.51
CA GLN A 292 -2.50 -16.77 4.85
C GLN A 292 -1.57 -16.75 6.08
N GLN A 293 -0.80 -15.69 6.27
CA GLN A 293 0.10 -15.54 7.42
C GLN A 293 -0.67 -15.17 8.70
N ILE A 294 -1.68 -14.29 8.60
CA ILE A 294 -2.58 -13.99 9.73
C ILE A 294 -3.29 -15.26 10.21
N ALA A 295 -3.77 -16.10 9.28
CA ALA A 295 -4.41 -17.37 9.62
C ALA A 295 -3.48 -18.37 10.33
N ARG A 296 -2.14 -18.22 10.19
CA ARG A 296 -1.14 -19.06 10.88
C ARG A 296 -0.72 -18.51 12.25
N VAL A 297 -0.97 -17.23 12.52
CA VAL A 297 -0.54 -16.54 13.75
C VAL A 297 -1.64 -16.54 14.82
N ILE A 298 -2.89 -16.85 14.46
CA ILE A 298 -3.95 -17.14 15.45
C ILE A 298 -3.60 -18.48 16.12
N PRO A 299 -3.29 -18.52 17.42
CA PRO A 299 -3.06 -19.79 18.11
C PRO A 299 -4.39 -20.53 18.22
N ASP A 300 -4.40 -21.82 17.90
CA ASP A 300 -5.40 -22.76 18.38
C ASP A 300 -5.30 -22.79 19.92
N ASN A 301 -6.06 -21.95 20.60
CA ASN A 301 -6.29 -22.11 22.04
C ASN A 301 -7.31 -23.25 22.22
N ASP A 302 -6.85 -24.47 22.03
CA ASP A 302 -7.46 -25.65 22.64
C ASP A 302 -6.97 -25.71 24.10
N ASP A 303 -7.75 -25.15 25.01
CA ASP A 303 -7.78 -25.56 26.41
C ASP A 303 -9.22 -25.42 26.92
N ASN A 304 -9.90 -26.56 26.94
CA ASN A 304 -11.21 -26.76 27.56
C ASN A 304 -11.09 -26.66 29.08
N GLU A 305 -11.75 -25.68 29.70
CA GLU A 305 -12.38 -25.90 31.02
C GLU A 305 -13.82 -25.37 31.02
N ASN A 306 -14.73 -26.28 31.36
CA ASN A 306 -16.16 -26.10 31.45
C ASN A 306 -16.55 -25.04 32.49
N ILE A 307 -17.23 -23.98 32.07
CA ILE A 307 -18.23 -23.31 32.90
C ILE A 307 -19.52 -23.21 32.10
N ILE A 308 -20.48 -24.06 32.48
CA ILE A 308 -21.86 -24.06 32.00
C ILE A 308 -22.57 -22.85 32.63
N ILE A 309 -22.95 -21.87 31.82
CA ILE A 309 -24.07 -20.96 32.13
C ILE A 309 -24.92 -20.85 30.85
N GLN A 310 -26.16 -21.32 30.94
CA GLN A 310 -27.19 -21.19 29.91
C GLN A 310 -27.82 -19.78 29.89
N PRO A 311 -28.50 -19.40 28.79
CA PRO A 311 -28.44 -18.05 28.22
C PRO A 311 -29.52 -17.11 28.77
N THR A 312 -29.13 -15.85 29.00
CA THR A 312 -30.07 -14.72 29.11
C THR A 312 -29.80 -13.73 27.99
N GLU A 313 -30.84 -13.49 27.19
CA GLU A 313 -30.91 -12.51 26.11
C GLU A 313 -30.74 -11.08 26.66
N GLU A 314 -29.52 -10.54 26.65
CA GLU A 314 -29.27 -9.09 26.67
C GLU A 314 -27.77 -8.80 26.51
N GLN A 315 -27.29 -8.80 25.25
CA GLN A 315 -26.05 -8.12 24.80
C GLN A 315 -25.79 -8.29 23.28
N SER A 316 -26.84 -8.38 22.45
CA SER A 316 -26.71 -8.81 21.05
C SER A 316 -26.37 -7.74 20.01
N LEU A 317 -26.09 -6.48 20.36
CA LEU A 317 -25.96 -5.41 19.36
C LEU A 317 -24.74 -4.47 19.48
N VAL A 318 -23.85 -4.65 20.47
CA VAL A 318 -22.73 -3.71 20.70
C VAL A 318 -21.33 -4.30 20.44
N GLU A 319 -21.16 -5.62 20.40
CA GLU A 319 -19.84 -6.25 20.14
C GLU A 319 -19.61 -6.73 18.70
N LYS A 320 -20.66 -6.88 17.88
CA LYS A 320 -20.52 -7.34 16.48
C LYS A 320 -19.99 -6.29 15.49
N ALA A 321 -19.75 -5.05 15.92
CA ALA A 321 -19.31 -3.96 15.04
C ALA A 321 -17.94 -3.35 15.39
N LYS A 322 -17.27 -3.77 16.47
CA LYS A 322 -15.99 -3.17 16.93
C LYS A 322 -14.73 -4.00 16.68
N LEU A 323 -14.85 -5.23 16.19
CA LEU A 323 -13.70 -6.15 16.13
C LEU A 323 -13.12 -6.42 14.72
N PHE A 324 -13.67 -5.84 13.65
CA PHE A 324 -13.32 -6.29 12.28
C PHE A 324 -12.19 -5.52 11.57
N ASP A 325 -11.58 -4.46 12.12
CA ASP A 325 -10.52 -3.81 11.31
C ASP A 325 -9.43 -2.99 12.05
N PHE A 326 -8.92 -3.49 13.18
CA PHE A 326 -7.70 -2.93 13.79
C PHE A 326 -6.46 -3.84 13.65
N ARG A 327 -6.59 -5.01 13.01
CA ARG A 327 -5.49 -5.98 12.79
C ARG A 327 -4.95 -6.01 11.35
N ASN A 328 -5.51 -5.23 10.41
CA ASN A 328 -5.08 -5.21 9.01
C ASN A 328 -3.90 -4.27 8.70
N HIS A 329 -3.19 -3.78 9.72
CA HIS A 329 -1.97 -2.96 9.55
C HIS A 329 -0.76 -3.60 10.23
N THR A 330 -0.41 -4.80 9.77
CA THR A 330 0.94 -5.36 9.92
C THR A 330 1.41 -5.76 8.53
N GLU A 331 2.29 -4.96 7.92
CA GLU A 331 3.10 -5.46 6.81
C GLU A 331 4.10 -6.46 7.37
N LEU A 332 4.05 -7.66 6.82
CA LEU A 332 4.80 -8.83 7.24
C LEU A 332 6.25 -8.72 6.76
N THR A 333 7.17 -8.91 7.71
CA THR A 333 8.58 -9.23 7.50
C THR A 333 8.74 -10.57 6.81
N PHE A 334 9.45 -10.64 5.67
CA PHE A 334 10.17 -11.84 5.26
C PHE A 334 11.50 -11.47 4.61
N GLY A 335 12.57 -12.06 5.13
CA GLY A 335 13.87 -12.11 4.47
C GLY A 335 13.85 -13.15 3.35
N ASP A 336 14.71 -12.88 2.37
CA ASP A 336 15.75 -13.80 1.94
C ASP A 336 17.07 -13.01 1.93
#